data_AF-A0A1U7MPU5-F1
#
_entry.id   AF-A0A1U7MPU5-F1
#
_cell.length_a   1.000
_cell.length_b   1.000
_cell.length_c   1.000
_cell.angle_alpha   90.00
_cell.angle_beta   90.00
_cell.angle_gamma   90.00
#
_symmetry.space_group_name_H-M   'P 1'
#
loop_
_entity.id
_entity.type
_entity.pdbx_description
1 polymer ?
#
loop_
_entity_poly.entity_id
_entity_poly.type
_entity_poly.pdbx_seq_one_letter_code
_entity_poly.pdbx_strand_id
1 'polypeptide(L)'
;MSDLQCAARVILLTPLGLNDVKWLASELYRERVQAVYAADDVPDTGPVETLAEDLGVPCHSGHGELGDGSAGLEEIVDRHRGETVVVVRGGSATEPVLMRVDADGTSIGRLDDEV
;
A
#
# COMPACT_ATOMS: atom_id res chain seq x y z
N MET A 1 15.52 9.86 21.99
CA MET A 1 14.04 9.94 22.03
C MET A 1 13.58 10.57 20.73
N SER A 2 13.41 9.78 19.66
CA SER A 2 12.96 10.28 18.35
C SER A 2 12.27 9.18 17.51
N ASP A 3 11.62 8.21 18.15
CA ASP A 3 11.06 7.04 17.46
C ASP A 3 9.52 7.09 17.29
N LEU A 4 8.88 8.20 17.66
CA LEU A 4 7.41 8.35 17.59
C LEU A 4 6.91 9.18 16.38
N GLN A 5 7.80 9.60 15.48
CA GLN A 5 7.47 10.50 14.36
C GLN A 5 7.63 9.86 12.98
N CYS A 6 7.91 8.56 12.89
CA CYS A 6 8.07 7.90 11.60
C CYS A 6 6.70 7.59 11.01
N ALA A 7 6.27 8.40 10.05
CA ALA A 7 5.04 8.19 9.29
C ALA A 7 5.05 6.80 8.63
N ALA A 8 3.95 6.05 8.74
CA ALA A 8 3.74 4.88 7.90
C ALA A 8 3.48 5.34 6.47
N ARG A 9 4.18 4.73 5.49
CA ARG A 9 4.00 5.00 4.07
C ARG A 9 3.13 3.89 3.49
N VAL A 10 1.92 4.23 3.09
CA VAL A 10 0.96 3.30 2.49
C VAL A 10 0.78 3.67 1.03
N ILE A 11 1.21 2.79 0.14
CA ILE A 11 0.99 2.92 -1.30
C ILE A 11 -0.35 2.27 -1.61
N LEU A 12 -1.34 3.11 -1.91
CA LEU A 12 -2.69 2.70 -2.26
C LEU A 12 -2.75 2.35 -3.74
N LEU A 13 -3.25 1.16 -4.02
CA LEU A 13 -3.52 0.64 -5.35
C LEU A 13 -4.98 0.21 -5.45
N THR A 14 -5.49 0.28 -6.67
CA THR A 14 -6.77 -0.36 -7.01
C THR A 14 -6.53 -1.48 -8.03
N PRO A 15 -7.49 -2.40 -8.21
CA PRO A 15 -7.39 -3.44 -9.23
C PRO A 15 -7.14 -2.88 -10.65
N LEU A 16 -7.64 -1.67 -10.95
CA LEU A 16 -7.39 -1.01 -12.24
C LEU A 16 -5.93 -0.57 -12.43
N GLY A 17 -5.18 -0.36 -11.34
CA GLY A 17 -3.76 -0.05 -11.37
C GLY A 17 -2.87 -1.28 -11.54
N LEU A 18 -3.43 -2.49 -11.46
CA LEU A 18 -2.67 -3.76 -11.56
C LEU A 18 -2.57 -4.31 -12.99
N ASN A 19 -2.93 -3.52 -14.00
CA ASN A 19 -2.91 -3.96 -15.40
C ASN A 19 -1.49 -4.25 -15.93
N ASP A 20 -0.45 -3.59 -15.40
CA ASP A 20 0.95 -3.84 -15.72
C ASP A 20 1.78 -4.03 -14.45
N VAL A 21 1.67 -5.24 -13.87
CA VAL A 21 2.34 -5.61 -12.62
C VAL A 21 3.86 -5.46 -12.71
N LYS A 22 4.47 -5.76 -13.86
CA LYS A 22 5.94 -5.69 -14.01
C LYS A 22 6.45 -4.27 -14.00
N TRP A 23 5.75 -3.39 -14.71
CA TRP A 23 6.08 -1.97 -14.69
C TRP A 23 5.89 -1.41 -13.27
N LEU A 24 4.77 -1.72 -12.63
CA LEU A 24 4.47 -1.28 -11.27
C LEU A 24 5.52 -1.77 -10.26
N ALA A 25 5.88 -3.05 -10.28
CA ALA A 25 6.94 -3.60 -9.42
C ALA A 25 8.27 -2.86 -9.60
N SER A 26 8.59 -2.45 -10.83
CA SER A 26 9.80 -1.69 -11.14
C SER A 26 9.79 -0.29 -10.53
N GLU A 27 8.63 0.38 -10.50
CA GLU A 27 8.48 1.67 -9.82
C GLU A 27 8.58 1.51 -8.30
N LEU A 28 7.87 0.55 -7.74
CA LEU A 28 7.80 0.29 -6.31
C LEU A 28 9.11 -0.27 -5.73
N TYR A 29 10.01 -0.78 -6.56
CA TYR A 29 11.31 -1.30 -6.12
C TYR A 29 12.13 -0.27 -5.33
N ARG A 30 11.99 1.02 -5.65
CA ARG A 30 12.71 2.11 -4.95
C ARG A 30 12.10 2.46 -3.60
N GLU A 31 10.85 2.10 -3.39
CA GLU A 31 10.08 2.46 -2.20
C GLU A 31 10.32 1.53 -1.00
N ARG A 32 11.13 0.48 -1.17
CA ARG A 32 11.48 -0.50 -0.12
C ARG A 32 10.24 -1.08 0.57
N VAL A 33 9.26 -1.49 -0.24
CA VAL A 33 8.03 -2.14 0.22
C VAL A 33 8.39 -3.34 1.12
N GLN A 34 7.70 -3.45 2.27
CA GLN A 34 7.89 -4.54 3.23
C GLN A 34 6.81 -5.61 3.12
N ALA A 35 5.60 -5.26 2.68
CA ALA A 35 4.47 -6.17 2.54
C ALA A 35 3.42 -5.62 1.57
N VAL A 36 2.63 -6.53 1.00
CA VAL A 36 1.46 -6.23 0.17
C VAL A 36 0.21 -6.76 0.88
N TYR A 37 -0.82 -5.92 1.01
CA TYR A 37 -2.11 -6.23 1.61
C TYR A 37 -3.22 -6.13 0.57
N ALA A 38 -4.12 -7.11 0.51
CA ALA A 38 -5.32 -7.08 -0.31
C ALA A 38 -6.57 -7.03 0.57
N ALA A 39 -7.45 -6.06 0.29
CA ALA A 39 -8.77 -5.98 0.88
C ALA A 39 -9.72 -7.04 0.30
N ASP A 40 -10.79 -7.35 1.03
CA ASP A 40 -11.77 -8.37 0.64
C ASP A 40 -12.63 -7.98 -0.57
N ASP A 41 -12.69 -6.68 -0.89
CA ASP A 41 -13.42 -6.14 -2.03
C ASP A 41 -12.63 -6.20 -3.36
N VAL A 42 -11.42 -6.77 -3.34
CA VAL A 42 -10.60 -7.02 -4.52
C VAL A 42 -11.02 -8.33 -5.18
N PRO A 43 -11.58 -8.31 -6.41
CA PRO A 43 -12.20 -9.49 -7.02
C PRO A 43 -11.21 -10.53 -7.55
N ASP A 44 -9.97 -10.14 -7.86
CA ASP A 44 -8.91 -11.02 -8.37
C ASP A 44 -7.59 -10.70 -7.65
N THR A 45 -7.13 -11.65 -6.81
CA THR A 45 -5.87 -11.52 -6.05
C THR A 45 -4.66 -11.99 -6.83
N GLY A 46 -4.82 -12.64 -7.99
CA GLY A 46 -3.70 -13.17 -8.78
C GLY A 46 -2.66 -12.10 -9.15
N PRO A 47 -3.08 -10.92 -9.66
CA PRO A 47 -2.16 -9.80 -9.91
C PRO A 47 -1.50 -9.25 -8.64
N VAL A 48 -2.19 -9.31 -7.50
CA VAL A 48 -1.65 -8.85 -6.20
C VAL A 48 -0.55 -9.80 -5.71
N GLU A 49 -0.80 -11.11 -5.81
CA GLU A 49 0.17 -12.15 -5.48
C GLU A 49 1.40 -12.04 -6.37
N THR A 50 1.22 -11.87 -7.69
CA THR A 50 2.32 -11.65 -8.64
C THR A 50 3.14 -10.41 -8.30
N LEU A 51 2.49 -9.31 -7.90
CA LEU A 51 3.20 -8.09 -7.49
C LEU A 51 4.07 -8.34 -6.25
N ALA A 52 3.53 -9.04 -5.25
CA ALA A 52 4.28 -9.37 -4.04
C ALA A 52 5.47 -10.30 -4.34
N GLU A 53 5.29 -11.27 -5.23
CA GLU A 53 6.35 -12.16 -5.72
C GLU A 53 7.46 -11.38 -6.42
N ASP A 54 7.11 -10.48 -7.36
CA ASP A 54 8.08 -9.65 -8.09
C ASP A 54 8.84 -8.68 -7.17
N LEU A 55 8.19 -8.19 -6.11
CA LEU A 55 8.82 -7.37 -5.08
C LEU A 55 9.64 -8.19 -4.05
N GLY A 56 9.43 -9.50 -3.99
CA GLY A 56 10.08 -10.40 -3.02
C GLY A 56 9.60 -10.20 -1.59
N VAL A 57 8.32 -9.83 -1.40
CA VAL A 57 7.72 -9.49 -0.10
C VAL A 57 6.51 -10.38 0.21
N PRO A 58 6.11 -10.52 1.48
CA PRO A 58 4.90 -11.25 1.83
C PRO A 58 3.63 -10.60 1.26
N CYS A 59 2.70 -11.45 0.82
CA CYS A 59 1.35 -11.07 0.43
C CYS A 59 0.34 -11.50 1.50
N HIS A 60 -0.52 -10.58 1.92
CA HIS A 60 -1.58 -10.82 2.88
C HIS A 60 -2.94 -10.51 2.24
N SER A 61 -3.71 -11.55 1.93
CA SER A 61 -5.10 -11.44 1.48
C SER A 61 -6.06 -11.65 2.66
N GLY A 62 -7.32 -11.24 2.49
CA GLY A 62 -8.36 -11.49 3.49
C GLY A 62 -8.28 -10.58 4.71
N HIS A 63 -7.75 -9.36 4.56
CA HIS A 63 -7.59 -8.40 5.66
C HIS A 63 -8.86 -7.59 5.96
N GLY A 64 -10.01 -7.94 5.36
CA GLY A 64 -11.26 -7.24 5.57
C GLY A 64 -11.31 -5.91 4.81
N GLU A 65 -11.95 -4.92 5.41
CA GLU A 65 -12.09 -3.58 4.84
C GLU A 65 -10.84 -2.74 5.10
N LEU A 66 -10.18 -2.28 4.03
CA LEU A 66 -8.99 -1.41 4.08
C LEU A 66 -9.28 0.00 3.55
N GLY A 67 -10.53 0.46 3.71
CA GLY A 67 -10.95 1.81 3.38
C GLY A 67 -10.33 2.87 4.30
N ASP A 68 -10.45 4.15 3.93
CA ASP A 68 -9.95 5.25 4.75
C ASP A 68 -10.68 5.29 6.10
N GLY A 69 -9.92 5.29 7.19
CA GLY A 69 -10.46 5.25 8.55
C GLY A 69 -11.02 3.89 8.96
N SER A 70 -10.76 2.82 8.21
CA SER A 70 -11.09 1.47 8.64
C SER A 70 -10.11 0.97 9.72
N ALA A 71 -10.61 0.13 10.64
CA ALA A 71 -9.77 -0.48 11.67
C ALA A 71 -8.64 -1.34 11.06
N GLY A 72 -8.90 -2.02 9.93
CA GLY A 72 -7.89 -2.81 9.24
C GLY A 72 -6.73 -1.97 8.69
N LEU A 73 -7.03 -0.77 8.16
CA LEU A 73 -6.00 0.15 7.70
C LEU A 73 -5.21 0.74 8.88
N GLU A 74 -5.89 1.08 9.99
CA GLU A 74 -5.24 1.57 11.21
C GLU A 74 -4.26 0.53 11.81
N GLU A 75 -4.64 -0.75 11.84
CA GLU A 75 -3.75 -1.83 12.29
C GLU A 75 -2.50 -1.99 11.40
N ILE A 76 -2.65 -1.85 10.08
CA ILE A 76 -1.52 -1.89 9.13
C ILE A 76 -0.58 -0.71 9.38
N VAL A 77 -1.15 0.50 9.51
CA VAL A 77 -0.38 1.71 9.79
C VAL A 77 0.40 1.58 11.10
N ASP A 78 -0.23 1.08 12.16
CA ASP A 78 0.42 0.92 13.46
C ASP A 78 1.54 -0.12 13.43
N ARG A 79 1.36 -1.20 12.67
CA ARG A 79 2.36 -2.25 12.48
C ARG A 79 3.57 -1.77 11.68
N HIS A 80 3.36 -0.92 10.67
CA HIS A 80 4.36 -0.52 9.68
C HIS A 80 4.80 0.94 9.82
N ARG A 81 4.85 1.46 11.05
CA ARG A 81 5.38 2.81 11.31
C ARG A 81 6.82 2.93 10.82
N GLY A 82 7.08 3.92 9.96
CA GLY A 82 8.39 4.13 9.34
C GLY A 82 8.75 3.16 8.22
N GLU A 83 7.83 2.29 7.83
CA GLU A 83 7.99 1.34 6.73
C GLU A 83 7.05 1.72 5.58
N THR A 84 7.33 1.15 4.40
CA THR A 84 6.47 1.27 3.23
C THR A 84 5.72 -0.04 3.00
N VAL A 85 4.40 0.03 2.84
CA VAL A 85 3.55 -1.11 2.49
C VAL A 85 2.64 -0.76 1.34
N VAL A 86 2.21 -1.77 0.61
CA VAL A 86 1.23 -1.63 -0.47
C VAL A 86 -0.12 -2.14 0.02
N VAL A 87 -1.18 -1.37 -0.21
CA VAL A 87 -2.55 -1.77 0.07
C VAL A 87 -3.35 -1.71 -1.23
N VAL A 88 -3.85 -2.86 -1.65
CA VAL A 88 -4.76 -3.02 -2.78
C VAL A 88 -6.18 -3.08 -2.24
N ARG A 89 -7.03 -2.15 -2.67
CA ARG A 89 -8.43 -2.07 -2.26
C ARG A 89 -9.34 -1.65 -3.41
N GLY A 90 -10.64 -1.84 -3.27
CA GLY A 90 -11.62 -1.35 -4.23
C GLY A 90 -11.49 0.15 -4.51
N GLY A 91 -11.76 0.54 -5.75
CA GLY A 91 -11.67 1.94 -6.18
C GLY A 91 -11.57 2.07 -7.70
N SER A 92 -11.47 3.32 -8.16
CA SER A 92 -11.40 3.66 -9.59
C SER A 92 -10.10 4.36 -9.99
N ALA A 93 -9.15 4.53 -9.07
CA ALA A 93 -7.86 5.17 -9.35
C ALA A 93 -6.96 4.21 -10.14
N THR A 94 -6.48 4.65 -11.30
CA THR A 94 -5.56 3.88 -12.15
C THR A 94 -4.10 4.05 -11.77
N GLU A 95 -3.77 5.14 -11.07
CA GLU A 95 -2.41 5.44 -10.63
C GLU A 95 -2.25 5.12 -9.13
N PRO A 96 -1.06 4.64 -8.71
CA PRO A 96 -0.74 4.47 -7.30
C PRO A 96 -0.74 5.83 -6.58
N VAL A 97 -1.23 5.82 -5.35
CA VAL A 97 -1.28 7.01 -4.50
C VAL A 97 -0.49 6.76 -3.23
N LEU A 98 0.37 7.69 -2.84
CA LEU A 98 1.08 7.62 -1.57
C LEU A 98 0.25 8.27 -0.48
N MET A 99 -0.14 7.47 0.50
CA MET A 99 -0.72 7.90 1.76
C MET A 99 0.34 7.85 2.86
N ARG A 100 0.46 8.94 3.62
CA ARG A 100 1.29 9.01 4.82
C ARG A 100 0.39 9.15 6.02
N VAL A 101 0.63 8.33 7.02
CA VAL A 101 -0.11 8.37 8.27
C VAL A 101 0.87 8.51 9.41
N ASP A 102 0.75 9.61 10.16
CA ASP A 102 1.53 9.91 11.35
C ASP A 102 0.63 10.37 12.50
N ALA A 103 1.23 10.83 13.60
CA ALA A 103 0.47 11.32 14.76
C ALA A 103 -0.30 12.63 14.49
N ASP A 104 0.09 13.39 13.46
CA ASP A 104 -0.51 14.66 13.10
C ASP A 104 -1.66 14.51 12.10
N GLY A 105 -1.72 13.38 11.38
CA GLY A 105 -2.88 12.96 10.61
C GLY A 105 -2.53 12.14 9.36
N THR A 106 -3.36 12.30 8.33
CA THR A 106 -3.20 11.60 7.05
C THR A 106 -2.96 12.60 5.92
N SER A 107 -1.91 12.37 5.14
CA SER A 107 -1.60 13.13 3.93
C SER A 107 -1.60 12.22 2.71
N ILE A 108 -2.21 12.66 1.62
CA ILE A 108 -2.33 11.90 0.37
C ILE A 108 -1.67 12.68 -0.76
N GLY A 109 -0.77 12.05 -1.51
CA GLY A 109 -0.06 12.64 -2.65
C GLY A 109 0.20 11.62 -3.75
N ARG A 110 0.73 12.08 -4.89
CA ARG A 110 1.20 11.15 -5.94
C ARG A 110 2.49 10.48 -5.49
N LEU A 111 2.74 9.28 -6.03
CA LEU A 111 3.99 8.58 -5.79
C LEU A 111 5.20 9.36 -6.35
N ASP A 112 5.04 10.04 -7.48
CA ASP A 112 6.12 10.75 -8.20
C ASP A 112 6.42 12.17 -7.71
N ASP A 113 5.59 12.74 -6.82
CA ASP A 113 5.77 14.13 -6.36
C ASP A 113 6.95 14.30 -5.37
N GLU A 114 7.69 13.22 -5.05
CA GLU A 114 8.84 13.22 -4.13
C GLU A 114 10.23 13.29 -4.77
N VAL A 115 10.33 13.39 -6.10
CA VAL A 115 11.62 13.35 -6.82
C VAL A 115 12.28 14.72 -6.98
#